data_AF-A0A3D4USX8-F1
#
_entry.id   AF-A0A3D4USX8-F1
#
_cell.length_a   1.000
_cell.length_b   1.000
_cell.length_c   1.000
_cell.angle_alpha   90.00
_cell.angle_beta   90.00
_cell.angle_gamma   90.00
#
_symmetry.space_group_name_H-M   'P 1'
#
loop_
_entity.id
_entity.type
_entity.pdbx_description
1 polymer ?
#
loop_
_entity_poly.entity_id
_entity_poly.type
_entity_poly.pdbx_seq_one_letter_code
_entity_poly.pdbx_strand_id
1 'polypeptide(L)'
;MTALAILVTGVWQSGDENGITLTASAFEAALGPYGVYLLIFCVLIFGFSSLFTYSYYSTKCLGFLIGADKQKYFNFFYAAAIIFGSVATIQAVLNFTDGMFALMAIPTMTVAILLSPKVMAAAKDYFGRMEKKEIL
;
A
#
# COMPACT_ATOMS: atom_id res chain seq x y z
N MET A 1 6.41 2.62 13.99
CA MET A 1 6.30 1.68 15.13
C MET A 1 7.09 0.39 14.90
N THR A 2 6.85 -0.35 13.81
CA THR A 2 7.60 -1.58 13.47
C THR A 2 9.12 -1.39 13.43
N ALA A 3 9.61 -0.36 12.72
CA ALA A 3 11.04 -0.06 12.66
C ALA A 3 11.66 0.24 14.05
N LEU A 4 10.93 0.94 14.91
CA LEU A 4 11.38 1.23 16.28
C LEU A 4 11.51 -0.06 17.11
N ALA A 5 10.54 -0.97 17.00
CA ALA A 5 10.56 -2.25 17.71
C ALA A 5 11.76 -3.11 17.28
N ILE A 6 12.08 -3.14 15.98
CA ILE A 6 13.26 -3.85 15.43
C ILE A 6 14.56 -3.25 15.98
N LEU A 7 14.68 -1.92 16.02
CA LEU A 7 15.89 -1.25 16.50
C LEU A 7 16.12 -1.46 18.00
N VAL A 8 15.07 -1.36 18.81
CA VAL A 8 15.15 -1.49 20.28
C VAL A 8 15.46 -2.93 20.70
N THR A 9 14.98 -3.93 19.96
CA THR A 9 15.19 -5.36 20.28
C THR A 9 16.53 -5.89 19.79
N GLY A 10 17.27 -5.13 18.98
CA GLY A 10 18.61 -5.51 18.49
C GLY A 10 18.62 -6.63 17.44
N VAL A 11 17.44 -7.14 17.04
CA VAL A 11 17.32 -8.28 16.10
C VAL A 11 17.83 -7.97 14.69
N TRP A 12 18.05 -6.71 14.35
CA TRP A 12 18.65 -6.31 13.08
C TRP A 12 20.12 -6.75 12.92
N GLN A 13 20.80 -7.11 14.01
CA GLN A 13 22.20 -7.58 13.99
C GLN A 13 22.33 -9.07 13.64
N SER A 14 21.21 -9.81 13.60
CA SER A 14 21.18 -11.27 13.38
C SER A 14 21.62 -11.69 11.97
N GLY A 15 21.74 -10.74 11.03
CA GLY A 15 22.10 -11.00 9.63
C GLY A 15 20.96 -11.59 8.80
N ASP A 16 19.74 -11.61 9.31
CA ASP A 16 18.57 -12.14 8.61
C ASP A 16 18.03 -11.09 7.63
N GLU A 17 18.03 -11.39 6.34
CA GLU A 17 17.62 -10.44 5.30
C GLU A 17 16.10 -10.37 5.13
N ASN A 18 15.36 -11.34 5.69
CA ASN A 18 13.91 -11.42 5.52
C ASN A 18 13.16 -10.55 6.54
N GLY A 19 12.61 -9.43 6.09
CA GLY A 19 11.90 -8.48 6.94
C GLY A 19 10.68 -9.05 7.69
N ILE A 20 10.06 -10.12 7.18
CA ILE A 20 8.93 -10.78 7.86
C ILE A 20 9.45 -11.55 9.09
N THR A 21 10.52 -12.33 8.91
CA THR A 21 11.16 -13.04 10.02
C THR A 21 11.72 -12.05 11.05
N LEU A 22 12.35 -10.97 10.58
CA LEU A 22 12.92 -9.95 11.45
C LEU A 22 11.87 -9.27 12.34
N THR A 23 10.68 -8.98 11.78
CA THR A 23 9.56 -8.41 12.55
C THR A 23 8.95 -9.41 13.52
N ALA A 24 8.82 -10.68 13.15
CA ALA A 24 8.37 -11.72 14.07
C ALA A 24 9.33 -11.87 15.27
N SER A 25 10.63 -11.95 15.01
CA SER A 25 11.67 -12.03 16.05
C SER A 25 11.72 -10.78 16.93
N ALA A 26 11.51 -9.58 16.37
CA ALA A 26 11.41 -8.35 17.16
C ALA A 26 10.24 -8.40 18.14
N PHE A 27 9.06 -8.84 17.69
CA PHE A 27 7.88 -8.93 18.54
C PHE A 27 7.98 -10.06 19.57
N GLU A 28 8.63 -11.16 19.23
CA GLU A 28 8.97 -12.22 20.19
C GLU A 28 9.92 -11.71 21.27
N ALA A 29 10.97 -10.98 20.90
CA ALA A 29 11.93 -10.41 21.85
C ALA A 29 11.29 -9.35 22.76
N ALA A 30 10.33 -8.58 22.27
CA ALA A 30 9.68 -7.50 23.02
C ALA A 30 8.56 -7.99 23.96
N LEU A 31 7.74 -8.96 23.53
CA LEU A 31 6.51 -9.39 24.21
C LEU A 31 6.52 -10.87 24.62
N GLY A 32 7.61 -11.60 24.36
CA GLY A 32 7.70 -13.04 24.56
C GLY A 32 6.92 -13.84 23.50
N PRO A 33 6.70 -15.14 23.72
CA PRO A 33 6.08 -16.04 22.72
C PRO A 33 4.66 -15.63 22.33
N TYR A 34 3.94 -14.90 23.19
CA TYR A 34 2.59 -14.38 22.89
C TYR A 34 2.60 -13.24 21.85
N GLY A 35 3.73 -12.54 21.69
CA GLY A 35 3.89 -11.44 20.74
C GLY A 35 3.74 -11.88 19.29
N VAL A 36 4.21 -13.08 18.95
CA VAL A 36 4.13 -13.64 17.59
C VAL A 36 2.68 -13.95 17.20
N TYR A 37 1.89 -14.56 18.11
CA TYR A 37 0.48 -14.87 17.84
C TYR A 37 -0.36 -13.61 17.64
N LEU A 38 -0.12 -12.58 18.45
CA LEU A 38 -0.78 -11.27 18.28
C LEU A 38 -0.40 -10.64 16.94
N LEU A 39 0.89 -10.69 16.57
CA LEU A 39 1.36 -10.15 15.30
C LEU A 39 0.71 -10.85 14.11
N ILE A 40 0.58 -12.19 14.12
CA ILE A 40 -0.10 -12.94 13.05
C ILE A 40 -1.55 -12.46 12.89
N PHE A 41 -2.28 -12.30 14.00
CA PHE A 41 -3.66 -11.82 13.95
C PHE A 41 -3.77 -10.40 13.37
N CYS A 42 -2.89 -9.49 13.77
CA CYS A 42 -2.84 -8.13 13.23
C CYS A 42 -2.50 -8.11 11.74
N VAL A 43 -1.49 -8.88 11.32
CA VAL A 43 -1.05 -8.97 9.92
C VAL A 43 -2.15 -9.55 9.04
N LEU A 44 -2.91 -10.54 9.52
CA LEU A 44 -4.05 -11.08 8.79
C LEU A 44 -5.11 -10.01 8.51
N ILE A 45 -5.55 -9.28 9.54
CA ILE A 45 -6.57 -8.23 9.39
C ILE A 45 -6.06 -7.13 8.43
N PHE A 46 -4.81 -6.70 8.61
CA PHE A 46 -4.20 -5.67 7.77
C PHE A 46 -4.03 -6.13 6.31
N GLY A 47 -3.65 -7.40 6.11
CA GLY A 47 -3.54 -8.03 4.81
C GLY A 47 -4.89 -8.08 4.08
N PHE A 48 -5.95 -8.52 4.75
CA PHE A 48 -7.29 -8.51 4.16
C PHE A 48 -7.77 -7.10 3.80
N SER A 49 -7.62 -6.12 4.70
CA SER A 49 -7.98 -4.73 4.42
C SER A 49 -7.23 -4.18 3.20
N SER A 50 -5.94 -4.51 3.07
CA SER A 50 -5.11 -4.10 1.94
C SER A 50 -5.58 -4.76 0.64
N LEU A 51 -5.86 -6.08 0.66
CA LEU A 51 -6.38 -6.80 -0.51
C LEU A 51 -7.69 -6.19 -1.02
N PHE A 52 -8.65 -5.88 -0.14
CA PHE A 52 -9.90 -5.23 -0.56
C PHE A 52 -9.68 -3.84 -1.15
N THR A 53 -8.79 -3.05 -0.53
CA THR A 53 -8.45 -1.71 -1.01
C THR A 53 -7.82 -1.75 -2.41
N TYR A 54 -6.84 -2.64 -2.62
CA TYR A 54 -6.20 -2.82 -3.92
C TYR A 54 -7.17 -3.36 -4.97
N SER A 55 -8.01 -4.33 -4.61
CA SER A 55 -9.06 -4.84 -5.51
C SER A 55 -9.98 -3.72 -6.00
N TYR A 56 -10.40 -2.83 -5.09
CA TYR A 56 -11.23 -1.68 -5.43
C TYR A 56 -10.51 -0.70 -6.37
N TYR A 57 -9.27 -0.31 -6.05
CA TYR A 57 -8.49 0.60 -6.89
C TYR A 57 -8.26 0.04 -8.29
N SER A 58 -7.82 -1.21 -8.38
CA SER A 58 -7.57 -1.86 -9.67
C SER A 58 -8.84 -1.97 -10.52
N THR A 59 -9.98 -2.27 -9.89
CA THR A 59 -11.29 -2.30 -10.56
C THR A 59 -11.70 -0.93 -11.11
N LYS A 60 -11.46 0.15 -10.36
CA LYS A 60 -11.79 1.52 -10.80
C LYS A 60 -10.86 2.01 -11.90
N CYS A 61 -9.55 1.79 -11.78
CA CYS A 61 -8.59 2.13 -12.82
C CYS A 61 -8.88 1.39 -14.13
N LEU A 62 -9.21 0.10 -14.05
CA LEU A 62 -9.58 -0.67 -15.25
C LEU A 62 -10.93 -0.24 -15.82
N GLY A 63 -11.92 0.07 -14.97
CA GLY A 63 -13.21 0.62 -15.41
C GLY A 63 -13.07 1.94 -16.17
N PHE A 64 -12.09 2.78 -15.81
CA PHE A 64 -11.75 3.99 -16.56
C PHE A 64 -11.11 3.70 -17.92
N LEU A 65 -10.30 2.64 -18.03
CA LEU A 65 -9.59 2.27 -19.26
C LEU A 65 -10.45 1.50 -20.27
N ILE A 66 -11.30 0.57 -19.81
CA ILE A 66 -12.02 -0.41 -20.66
C ILE A 66 -13.54 -0.17 -20.67
N GLY A 67 -14.06 0.73 -19.82
CA GLY A 67 -15.48 1.04 -19.68
C GLY A 67 -16.17 0.26 -18.55
N ALA A 68 -17.21 0.87 -17.97
CA ALA A 68 -17.87 0.40 -16.74
C ALA A 68 -18.53 -0.99 -16.85
N ASP A 69 -18.88 -1.42 -18.07
CA ASP A 69 -19.62 -2.68 -18.29
C ASP A 69 -18.82 -3.96 -18.01
N LYS A 70 -17.47 -3.90 -18.04
CA LYS A 70 -16.61 -5.08 -17.83
C LYS A 70 -16.06 -5.23 -16.41
N GLN A 71 -16.55 -4.41 -15.48
CA GLN A 71 -16.06 -4.34 -14.10
C GLN A 71 -16.10 -5.70 -13.37
N LYS A 72 -17.09 -6.56 -13.65
CA LYS A 72 -17.24 -7.88 -13.00
C LYS A 72 -16.17 -8.90 -13.39
N TYR A 73 -15.65 -8.86 -14.62
CA TYR A 73 -14.62 -9.81 -15.07
C TYR A 73 -13.27 -9.56 -14.38
N PHE A 74 -13.04 -8.33 -13.92
CA PHE A 74 -11.80 -7.96 -13.25
C PHE A 74 -11.61 -8.64 -11.89
N ASN A 75 -12.70 -8.86 -11.15
CA ASN A 75 -12.63 -9.57 -9.87
C ASN A 75 -12.12 -11.00 -10.03
N PHE A 76 -12.45 -11.68 -11.13
CA PHE A 76 -11.95 -13.03 -11.42
C PHE A 76 -10.45 -13.02 -11.75
N PHE A 77 -10.00 -12.05 -12.55
CA PHE A 77 -8.58 -11.86 -12.83
C PHE A 77 -7.78 -11.51 -11.55
N TYR A 78 -8.34 -10.65 -10.69
CA TYR A 78 -7.73 -10.29 -9.42
C TYR A 78 -7.60 -11.49 -8.48
N ALA A 79 -8.65 -12.33 -8.38
CA ALA A 79 -8.59 -13.57 -7.61
C ALA A 79 -7.52 -14.54 -8.14
N ALA A 80 -7.40 -14.69 -9.46
CA ALA A 80 -6.34 -15.48 -10.06
C ALA A 80 -4.95 -14.92 -9.73
N ALA A 81 -4.77 -13.60 -9.80
CA ALA A 81 -3.50 -12.94 -9.46
C ALA A 81 -3.09 -13.17 -8.00
N ILE A 82 -4.04 -13.21 -7.05
CA ILE A 82 -3.76 -13.56 -5.64
C ILE A 82 -3.22 -14.98 -5.52
N ILE A 83 -3.83 -15.94 -6.22
CA ILE A 83 -3.37 -17.35 -6.20
C ILE A 83 -1.94 -17.43 -6.72
N PHE A 84 -1.65 -16.80 -7.87
CA PHE A 84 -0.29 -16.73 -8.40
C PHE A 84 0.69 -16.05 -7.43
N GLY A 85 0.26 -14.96 -6.78
CA GLY A 85 1.05 -14.24 -5.79
C GLY A 85 1.42 -15.10 -4.57
N SER A 86 0.54 -16.01 -4.14
CA SER A 86 0.80 -16.92 -3.02
C SER A 86 1.87 -17.99 -3.31
N VAL A 87 2.12 -18.30 -4.59
CA VAL A 87 3.11 -19.30 -5.02
C VAL A 87 4.45 -18.64 -5.37
N ALA A 88 4.45 -17.34 -5.66
CA ALA A 88 5.65 -16.58 -5.98
C ALA A 88 6.54 -16.35 -4.75
N THR A 89 7.84 -16.20 -4.97
CA THR A 89 8.78 -15.86 -3.89
C THR A 89 8.60 -14.41 -3.45
N ILE A 90 8.80 -14.14 -2.15
CA ILE A 90 8.68 -12.79 -1.59
C ILE A 90 9.55 -11.79 -2.36
N GLN A 91 10.80 -12.14 -2.67
CA GLN A 91 11.70 -11.25 -3.41
C GLN A 91 11.19 -10.92 -4.81
N ALA A 92 10.62 -11.90 -5.54
CA ALA A 92 10.07 -11.67 -6.86
C ALA A 92 8.87 -10.73 -6.81
N VAL A 93 7.98 -10.92 -5.83
CA VAL A 93 6.80 -10.05 -5.63
C VAL A 93 7.21 -8.62 -5.27
N LEU A 94 8.20 -8.46 -4.38
CA LEU A 94 8.72 -7.15 -4.00
C LEU A 94 9.37 -6.43 -5.20
N ASN A 95 10.28 -7.09 -5.91
CA ASN A 95 10.95 -6.52 -7.09
C ASN A 95 9.94 -6.14 -8.19
N PHE A 96 8.93 -6.98 -8.42
CA PHE A 96 7.87 -6.70 -9.40
C PHE A 96 7.03 -5.49 -8.97
N THR A 97 6.64 -5.44 -7.69
CA THR A 97 5.84 -4.34 -7.12
C THR A 97 6.59 -3.01 -7.17
N ASP A 98 7.88 -3.01 -6.82
CA ASP A 98 8.74 -1.82 -6.90
C ASP A 98 8.86 -1.32 -8.34
N GLY A 99 8.99 -2.23 -9.31
CA GLY A 99 8.98 -1.88 -10.74
C GLY A 99 7.66 -1.23 -11.18
N MET A 100 6.52 -1.76 -10.72
CA MET A 100 5.20 -1.19 -11.01
C MET A 100 5.00 0.17 -10.35
N PHE A 101 5.46 0.36 -9.10
CA PHE A 101 5.39 1.66 -8.44
C PHE A 101 6.31 2.69 -9.09
N ALA A 102 7.52 2.30 -9.50
CA ALA A 102 8.40 3.18 -10.25
C ALA A 102 7.76 3.64 -11.56
N LEU A 103 7.12 2.70 -12.29
CA LEU A 103 6.39 3.02 -13.52
C LEU A 103 5.20 3.96 -13.27
N MET A 104 4.47 3.78 -12.16
CA MET A 104 3.36 4.65 -11.77
C MET A 104 3.83 6.05 -11.30
N ALA A 105 5.00 6.12 -10.65
CA ALA A 105 5.55 7.35 -10.10
C ALA A 105 5.93 8.37 -11.20
N ILE A 106 6.47 7.91 -12.33
CA ILE A 106 6.87 8.78 -13.43
C ILE A 106 5.70 9.66 -13.95
N PRO A 107 4.59 9.09 -14.45
CA PRO A 107 3.50 9.89 -15.00
C PRO A 107 2.81 10.74 -13.93
N THR A 108 2.62 10.20 -12.72
CA THR A 108 1.95 10.94 -11.63
C THR A 108 2.76 12.15 -11.18
N MET A 109 4.08 12.00 -11.03
CA MET A 109 4.98 13.11 -10.71
C MET A 109 5.06 14.14 -11.83
N THR A 110 5.15 13.71 -13.10
CA THR A 110 5.17 14.64 -14.24
C THR A 110 3.88 15.49 -14.30
N VAL A 111 2.72 14.85 -14.16
CA VAL A 111 1.42 15.53 -14.15
C VAL A 111 1.31 16.46 -12.95
N ALA A 112 1.72 16.03 -11.75
CA ALA A 112 1.69 16.85 -10.55
C ALA A 112 2.54 18.12 -10.68
N ILE A 113 3.73 18.04 -11.26
CA ILE A 113 4.61 19.22 -11.47
C ILE A 113 3.97 20.20 -12.47
N LEU A 114 3.41 19.70 -13.57
CA LEU A 114 2.75 20.52 -14.59
C LEU A 114 1.46 21.17 -14.09
N LEU A 115 0.68 20.48 -13.26
CA LEU A 115 -0.58 20.98 -12.70
C LEU A 115 -0.40 21.74 -11.38
N SER A 116 0.76 21.68 -10.73
CA SER A 116 1.08 22.42 -9.50
C SER A 116 0.59 23.88 -9.51
N PRO A 117 0.87 24.72 -10.53
CA PRO A 117 0.39 26.10 -10.54
C PRO A 117 -1.15 26.21 -10.63
N LYS A 118 -1.81 25.29 -11.36
CA LYS A 118 -3.28 25.26 -11.47
C LYS A 118 -3.94 24.83 -10.17
N VAL A 119 -3.38 23.81 -9.51
CA VAL A 119 -3.87 23.33 -8.21
C VAL A 119 -3.67 24.39 -7.14
N MET A 120 -2.53 25.09 -7.13
CA MET A 120 -2.29 26.20 -6.19
C MET A 120 -3.27 27.38 -6.41
N ALA A 121 -3.59 27.71 -7.65
CA ALA A 121 -4.59 28.73 -7.95
C ALA A 121 -5.99 28.32 -7.46
N ALA A 122 -6.41 27.07 -7.74
CA ALA A 122 -7.69 26.53 -7.29
C ALA A 122 -7.76 26.40 -5.75
N ALA A 123 -6.67 26.00 -5.10
CA ALA A 123 -6.58 25.92 -3.66
C ALA A 123 -6.73 27.32 -3.03
N LYS A 124 -6.04 28.34 -3.56
CA LYS A 124 -6.15 29.72 -3.07
C LYS A 124 -7.57 30.27 -3.23
N ASP A 125 -8.24 29.97 -4.35
CA ASP A 125 -9.66 30.32 -4.55
C ASP A 125 -10.57 29.61 -3.52
N TYR A 126 -10.40 28.30 -3.35
CA TYR A 126 -11.18 27.50 -2.41
C TYR A 126 -11.03 28.00 -0.95
N PHE A 127 -9.79 28.21 -0.49
CA PHE A 127 -9.54 28.72 0.86
C PHE A 127 -10.01 30.16 1.04
N GLY A 128 -9.89 31.01 0.02
CA GLY A 128 -10.42 32.38 0.05
C GLY A 128 -11.95 32.43 0.13
N ARG A 129 -12.64 31.52 -0.55
CA ARG A 129 -14.11 31.39 -0.47
C ARG A 129 -14.57 30.81 0.87
N MET A 130 -13.80 29.90 1.47
CA MET A 130 -14.06 29.39 2.82
C MET A 130 -13.91 30.49 3.88
N GLU A 131 -12.88 31.32 3.79
CA GLU A 131 -12.64 32.42 4.72
C GLU A 131 -13.74 33.50 4.64
N LYS A 132 -14.29 33.72 3.43
CA LYS A 132 -15.45 34.59 3.19
C LYS A 132 -16.80 33.99 3.58
N LYS A 133 -16.86 32.74 4.05
CA LYS A 133 -18.10 32.00 4.37
C LYS A 133 -19.13 31.93 3.22
N GLU A 134 -18.72 32.06 1.96
CA GLU A 134 -19.64 31.98 0.80
C GLU A 134 -20.06 30.54 0.45
N ILE A 135 -19.57 29.55 1.20
CA ILE A 135 -19.81 28.11 0.99
C ILE A 135 -20.58 27.45 2.15
N LEU A 136 -21.14 28.27 3.05
CA LEU A 136 -22.14 27.89 4.05
C LEU A 136 -23.45 28.61 3.74
#